data_AF-A0A1Z1WPT7-F1
#
_entry.id   AF-A0A1Z1WPT7-F1
#
_cell.length_a   1.000
_cell.length_b   1.000
_cell.length_c   1.000
_cell.angle_alpha   90.00
_cell.angle_beta   90.00
_cell.angle_gamma   90.00
#
_symmetry.space_group_name_H-M   'P 1'
#
loop_
_entity.id
_entity.type
_entity.pdbx_description
1 polymer ?
#
loop_
_entity_poly.entity_id
_entity_poly.type
_entity_poly.pdbx_seq_one_letter_code
_entity_poly.pdbx_strand_id
1 'polypeptide(L)'
;MEYRDFDIPTPRGPAHAHVLEVNLRDPRVRLGLLHPGAVGARQTVSAMSDTAGAVAGVNGDFFNITETQHPGVEATGAPVGPAIASGRHLKAAVPNGQRFGPALPPGTTTEDVLGVGIDRRARLDRMALDGTIRTPSGRLPLRGLNQYALAEGSVGAFTSAWGQTSRVRATCGTDTDRGAPCSTDTHEVTVRHGRVVGRADTPGRGPIAEGTTVLVGREAGAQELRKLSPGDPVRVRHRLVAATSRVPYSFALGGYPLLRDGAPLPDWTTGSRPCAPRPASPPTASGSTSSPWTAAPSSAPV
;
A
#
# COMPACT_ATOMS: atom_id res chain seq x y z
N MET A 1 25.15 -12.13 -2.40
CA MET A 1 24.60 -10.80 -2.73
C MET A 1 25.67 -10.11 -3.54
N GLU A 2 25.31 -9.49 -4.65
CA GLU A 2 26.24 -8.75 -5.50
C GLU A 2 25.69 -7.34 -5.72
N TYR A 3 26.55 -6.34 -5.62
CA TYR A 3 26.23 -4.94 -5.90
C TYR A 3 27.02 -4.49 -7.12
N ARG A 4 26.36 -3.78 -8.04
CA ARG A 4 26.96 -3.17 -9.23
C ARG A 4 26.36 -1.80 -9.44
N ASP A 5 27.14 -0.85 -9.94
CA ASP A 5 26.65 0.42 -10.47
C ASP A 5 27.19 0.67 -11.88
N PHE A 6 26.43 1.45 -12.64
CA PHE A 6 26.77 1.82 -14.01
C PHE A 6 26.02 3.05 -14.47
N ASP A 7 26.58 3.72 -15.48
CA ASP A 7 25.99 4.86 -16.14
C ASP A 7 25.24 4.42 -17.39
N ILE A 8 23.98 4.84 -17.50
CA ILE A 8 23.13 4.60 -18.65
C ILE A 8 23.07 5.90 -19.46
N PRO A 9 23.63 5.97 -20.68
CA PRO A 9 23.49 7.14 -21.52
C PRO A 9 22.01 7.42 -21.82
N THR A 10 21.57 8.67 -21.63
CA THR A 10 20.23 9.11 -22.06
C THR A 10 20.33 10.40 -22.87
N PRO A 11 19.32 10.75 -23.68
CA PRO A 11 19.29 12.03 -24.41
C PRO A 11 19.38 13.28 -23.50
N ARG A 12 19.19 13.13 -22.19
CA ARG A 12 19.26 14.23 -21.20
C ARG A 12 20.49 14.14 -20.28
N GLY A 13 21.49 13.35 -20.64
CA GLY A 13 22.68 13.07 -19.83
C GLY A 13 22.68 11.66 -19.25
N PRO A 14 23.79 11.22 -18.60
CA PRO A 14 23.88 9.90 -18.00
C PRO A 14 22.88 9.74 -16.85
N ALA A 15 22.27 8.57 -16.75
CA ALA A 15 21.51 8.13 -15.59
C ALA A 15 22.34 7.12 -14.81
N HIS A 16 22.68 7.46 -13.56
CA HIS A 16 23.40 6.56 -12.65
C HIS A 16 22.44 5.50 -12.08
N ALA A 17 22.77 4.23 -12.24
CA ALA A 17 21.98 3.11 -11.75
C ALA A 17 22.76 2.29 -10.72
N HIS A 18 22.10 1.92 -9.62
CA HIS A 18 22.61 0.97 -8.64
C HIS A 18 21.78 -0.32 -8.73
N VAL A 19 22.46 -1.47 -8.78
CA VAL A 19 21.82 -2.77 -8.92
C VAL A 19 22.27 -3.70 -7.80
N LEU A 20 21.28 -4.33 -7.19
CA LEU A 20 21.48 -5.37 -6.20
C LEU A 20 20.97 -6.71 -6.70
N GLU A 21 21.84 -7.70 -6.78
CA GLU A 21 21.47 -9.07 -7.08
C GLU A 21 21.42 -9.93 -5.82
N VAL A 22 20.27 -10.56 -5.60
CA VAL A 22 19.98 -11.34 -4.40
C VAL A 22 19.58 -12.76 -4.78
N ASN A 23 20.40 -13.74 -4.37
CA ASN A 23 20.09 -15.15 -4.55
C ASN A 23 19.16 -15.63 -3.43
N LEU A 24 17.85 -15.67 -3.71
CA LEU A 24 16.84 -16.15 -2.76
C LEU A 24 16.89 -17.66 -2.49
N ARG A 25 17.67 -18.44 -3.25
CA ARG A 25 17.86 -19.88 -2.99
C ARG A 25 18.78 -20.11 -1.79
N ASP A 26 19.71 -19.20 -1.49
CA ASP A 26 20.57 -19.32 -0.31
C ASP A 26 19.72 -19.18 0.97
N PRO A 27 19.66 -20.20 1.85
CA PRO A 27 18.83 -20.18 3.06
C PRO A 27 19.19 -19.07 4.06
N ARG A 28 20.39 -18.49 3.95
CA ARG A 28 20.84 -17.39 4.81
C ARG A 28 20.31 -16.03 4.35
N VAL A 29 19.82 -15.93 3.11
CA VAL A 29 19.29 -14.70 2.54
C VAL A 29 17.80 -14.58 2.83
N ARG A 30 17.40 -13.44 3.40
CA ARG A 30 16.00 -13.10 3.65
C ARG A 30 15.70 -11.73 3.06
N LEU A 31 14.53 -11.63 2.45
CA LEU A 31 13.98 -10.38 1.97
C LEU A 31 12.66 -10.12 2.71
N GLY A 32 12.42 -8.86 3.05
CA GLY A 32 11.25 -8.46 3.83
C GLY A 32 10.88 -7.01 3.54
N LEU A 33 9.70 -6.62 4.03
CA LEU A 33 9.26 -5.23 3.99
C LEU A 33 9.80 -4.47 5.21
N LEU A 34 10.68 -3.50 4.96
CA LEU A 34 11.04 -2.49 5.95
C LEU A 34 9.90 -1.47 6.06
N HIS A 35 9.42 -1.21 7.28
CA HIS A 35 8.38 -0.21 7.53
C HIS A 35 8.54 0.41 8.93
N PRO A 36 8.12 1.66 9.16
CA PRO A 36 8.36 2.41 10.40
C PRO A 36 7.39 2.04 11.54
N GLY A 37 6.97 0.79 11.62
CA GLY A 37 6.04 0.30 12.64
C GLY A 37 4.55 0.59 12.38
N ALA A 38 4.21 1.73 11.77
CA ALA A 38 2.84 2.09 11.40
C ALA A 38 2.69 2.41 9.91
N VAL A 39 1.51 2.14 9.36
CA VAL A 39 1.17 2.37 7.95
C VAL A 39 1.23 3.86 7.59
N GLY A 40 0.76 4.73 8.47
CA GLY A 40 0.80 6.19 8.30
C GLY A 40 2.07 6.87 8.82
N ALA A 41 3.12 6.11 9.13
CA ALA A 41 4.41 6.68 9.53
C ALA A 41 5.38 6.74 8.35
N ARG A 42 6.33 7.67 8.40
CA ARG A 42 7.39 7.85 7.39
C ARG A 42 8.75 7.81 8.07
N GLN A 43 9.72 7.16 7.42
CA GLN A 43 11.11 7.10 7.87
C GLN A 43 12.01 6.92 6.64
N THR A 44 13.25 7.40 6.72
CA THR A 44 14.23 7.20 5.65
C THR A 44 14.58 5.71 5.51
N VAL A 45 14.94 5.30 4.29
CA VAL A 45 15.35 3.91 4.02
C VAL A 45 16.60 3.54 4.85
N SER A 46 17.54 4.48 5.01
CA SER A 46 18.74 4.27 5.83
C SER A 46 18.37 3.96 7.28
N ALA A 47 17.56 4.81 7.92
CA ALA A 47 17.21 4.61 9.32
C ALA A 47 16.35 3.33 9.54
N MET A 48 15.48 2.98 8.60
CA MET A 48 14.76 1.69 8.66
C MET A 48 15.69 0.49 8.48
N SER A 49 16.69 0.60 7.60
CA SER A 49 17.68 -0.45 7.36
C SER A 49 18.55 -0.66 8.60
N ASP A 50 19.05 0.43 9.19
CA ASP A 50 19.88 0.40 10.40
C ASP A 50 19.11 -0.23 11.57
N THR A 51 17.85 0.21 11.78
CA THR A 51 16.98 -0.33 12.85
C THR A 51 16.73 -1.83 12.68
N ALA A 52 16.59 -2.30 11.44
CA ALA A 52 16.34 -3.71 11.15
C ALA A 52 17.63 -4.56 11.07
N GLY A 53 18.82 -3.94 11.10
CA GLY A 53 20.08 -4.62 10.78
C GLY A 53 20.10 -5.15 9.34
N ALA A 54 19.43 -4.46 8.41
CA ALA A 54 19.37 -4.86 7.02
C ALA A 54 20.68 -4.51 6.29
N VAL A 55 21.19 -5.47 5.52
CA VAL A 55 22.43 -5.29 4.72
C VAL A 55 22.23 -4.29 3.57
N ALA A 56 21.00 -4.16 3.07
CA ALA A 56 20.62 -3.19 2.06
C ALA A 56 19.11 -2.89 2.14
N GLY A 57 18.72 -1.71 1.69
CA GLY A 57 17.33 -1.27 1.58
C GLY A 57 17.13 -0.42 0.32
N VAL A 58 15.96 -0.56 -0.30
CA VAL A 58 15.52 0.28 -1.42
C VAL A 58 14.15 0.86 -1.11
N ASN A 59 13.84 2.04 -1.64
CA ASN A 59 12.50 2.59 -1.53
C ASN A 59 11.49 1.69 -2.28
N GLY A 60 10.28 1.58 -1.72
CA GLY A 60 9.23 0.70 -2.24
C GLY A 60 8.14 1.46 -2.99
N ASP A 61 6.93 1.45 -2.44
CA ASP A 61 5.73 1.99 -3.08
C ASP A 61 5.67 3.53 -3.04
N PHE A 62 4.82 4.09 -3.91
CA PHE A 62 4.36 5.46 -3.77
C PHE A 62 3.50 5.61 -2.51
N PHE A 63 3.44 6.83 -1.98
CA PHE A 63 2.72 7.12 -0.75
C PHE A 63 2.17 8.55 -0.75
N ASN A 64 1.18 8.79 0.11
CA ASN A 64 0.61 10.11 0.32
C ASN A 64 1.59 10.98 1.15
N ILE A 65 2.64 11.44 0.48
CA ILE A 65 3.75 12.22 1.07
C ILE A 65 3.37 13.67 1.37
N THR A 66 2.53 14.27 0.53
CA THR A 66 2.04 15.64 0.62
C THR A 66 0.54 15.65 0.46
N GLU A 67 -0.13 16.58 1.14
CA GLU A 67 -1.56 16.83 0.98
C GLU A 67 -1.77 18.32 0.78
N THR A 68 -2.00 18.70 -0.47
CA THR A 68 -2.20 20.09 -0.89
C THR A 68 -3.54 20.28 -1.60
N GLN A 69 -4.30 19.19 -1.79
CA GLN A 69 -5.54 19.21 -2.56
C GLN A 69 -6.75 19.44 -1.65
N HIS A 70 -6.63 19.13 -0.36
CA HIS A 70 -7.72 19.27 0.62
C HIS A 70 -7.27 20.15 1.80
N PRO A 71 -7.72 21.41 1.89
CA PRO A 71 -7.38 22.30 3.00
C PRO A 71 -7.71 21.69 4.36
N GLY A 72 -6.76 21.74 5.30
CA GLY A 72 -6.94 21.22 6.67
C GLY A 72 -6.78 19.69 6.81
N VAL A 73 -6.53 18.96 5.73
CA VAL A 73 -6.24 17.52 5.76
C VAL A 73 -4.74 17.29 5.79
N GLU A 74 -4.26 16.51 6.75
CA GLU A 74 -2.84 16.18 6.84
C GLU A 74 -2.44 15.05 5.89
N ALA A 75 -1.19 15.10 5.41
CA ALA A 75 -0.60 14.00 4.64
C ALA A 75 -0.43 12.76 5.52
N THR A 76 -1.01 11.65 5.08
CA THR A 76 -1.05 10.42 5.88
C THR A 76 0.27 9.67 5.93
N GLY A 77 1.15 9.84 4.94
CA GLY A 77 2.36 9.02 4.78
C GLY A 77 2.09 7.59 4.31
N ALA A 78 0.83 7.17 4.23
CA ALA A 78 0.47 5.79 3.91
C ALA A 78 0.74 5.44 2.43
N PRO A 79 1.22 4.22 2.13
CA PRO A 79 1.49 3.80 0.75
C PRO A 79 0.20 3.55 -0.05
N VAL A 80 0.33 3.47 -1.36
CA VAL A 80 -0.77 3.31 -2.34
C VAL A 80 -1.33 1.89 -2.29
N GLY A 81 -0.51 0.90 -2.61
CA GLY A 81 -0.88 -0.48 -2.85
C GLY A 81 -0.79 -1.37 -1.62
N PRO A 82 -1.13 -2.65 -1.75
CA PRO A 82 -1.21 -3.58 -0.63
C PRO A 82 0.14 -3.75 0.07
N ALA A 83 0.11 -3.98 1.38
CA ALA A 83 1.32 -4.24 2.16
C ALA A 83 1.14 -5.47 3.06
N ILE A 84 2.09 -6.39 2.96
CA ILE A 84 2.24 -7.56 3.84
C ILE A 84 3.65 -7.53 4.43
N ALA A 85 3.78 -7.65 5.75
CA ALA A 85 5.06 -7.77 6.42
C ALA A 85 5.07 -8.97 7.37
N SER A 86 6.04 -9.87 7.21
CA SER A 86 6.14 -11.10 8.01
C SER A 86 4.82 -11.90 8.05
N GLY A 87 4.15 -12.01 6.90
CA GLY A 87 2.86 -12.69 6.75
C GLY A 87 1.65 -11.91 7.28
N ARG A 88 1.84 -10.73 7.90
CA ARG A 88 0.74 -9.90 8.41
C ARG A 88 0.24 -8.93 7.35
N HIS A 89 -1.06 -8.90 7.11
CA HIS A 89 -1.72 -7.97 6.19
C HIS A 89 -1.81 -6.58 6.85
N LEU A 90 -1.01 -5.63 6.38
CA LEU A 90 -0.93 -4.29 6.96
C LEU A 90 -1.94 -3.34 6.33
N LYS A 91 -2.09 -3.33 5.01
CA LYS A 91 -3.09 -2.51 4.31
C LYS A 91 -3.47 -3.02 2.94
N ALA A 92 -4.64 -2.59 2.46
CA ALA A 92 -5.14 -2.84 1.10
C ALA A 92 -4.87 -1.65 0.15
N ALA A 93 -5.11 -1.84 -1.14
CA ALA A 93 -4.90 -0.82 -2.16
C ALA A 93 -5.93 0.32 -2.07
N VAL A 94 -5.50 1.54 -2.38
CA VAL A 94 -6.43 2.66 -2.64
C VAL A 94 -7.08 2.52 -4.02
N PRO A 95 -8.23 3.19 -4.29
CA PRO A 95 -8.78 3.29 -5.65
C PRO A 95 -7.77 3.87 -6.66
N ASN A 96 -7.85 3.43 -7.92
CA ASN A 96 -6.96 3.89 -8.99
C ASN A 96 -6.97 5.43 -9.15
N GLY A 97 -8.14 6.07 -9.11
CA GLY A 97 -8.26 7.53 -9.20
C GLY A 97 -7.70 8.29 -8.01
N GLN A 98 -7.40 7.60 -6.90
CA GLN A 98 -6.88 8.19 -5.65
C GLN A 98 -5.37 7.97 -5.46
N ARG A 99 -4.71 7.34 -6.43
CA ARG A 99 -3.29 7.02 -6.36
C ARG A 99 -2.40 8.27 -6.41
N PHE A 100 -1.36 8.28 -5.59
CA PHE A 100 -0.21 9.17 -5.75
C PHE A 100 0.83 8.53 -6.68
N GLY A 101 1.38 9.32 -7.61
CA GLY A 101 2.40 8.86 -8.57
C GLY A 101 1.98 9.06 -10.04
N PRO A 102 2.85 8.69 -11.01
CA PRO A 102 2.58 8.84 -12.44
C PRO A 102 1.42 7.95 -12.90
N ALA A 103 0.73 8.29 -13.99
CA ALA A 103 -0.35 7.48 -14.54
C ALA A 103 0.05 5.99 -14.65
N LEU A 104 -0.84 5.10 -14.21
CA LEU A 104 -0.62 3.65 -14.27
C LEU A 104 -0.48 3.18 -15.72
N PRO A 105 0.44 2.26 -16.05
CA PRO A 105 0.50 1.66 -17.37
C PRO A 105 -0.80 0.91 -17.69
N PRO A 106 -1.22 0.85 -18.95
CA PRO A 106 -2.37 0.05 -19.34
C PRO A 106 -2.30 -1.39 -18.80
N GLY A 107 -3.41 -1.89 -18.26
CA GLY A 107 -3.51 -3.24 -17.69
C GLY A 107 -2.91 -3.43 -16.29
N THR A 108 -2.51 -2.34 -15.62
CA THR A 108 -2.05 -2.33 -14.22
C THR A 108 -3.05 -1.66 -13.29
N THR A 109 -2.97 -1.97 -12.00
CA THR A 109 -3.82 -1.40 -10.95
C THR A 109 -3.02 -1.08 -9.70
N THR A 110 -3.61 -0.33 -8.76
CA THR A 110 -3.03 -0.15 -7.42
C THR A 110 -2.90 -1.44 -6.62
N GLU A 111 -3.54 -2.52 -7.05
CA GLU A 111 -3.46 -3.85 -6.43
C GLU A 111 -2.26 -4.67 -6.90
N ASP A 112 -1.55 -4.24 -7.96
CA ASP A 112 -0.33 -4.92 -8.40
C ASP A 112 0.74 -4.85 -7.29
N VAL A 113 1.35 -6.00 -7.00
CA VAL A 113 2.35 -6.15 -5.94
C VAL A 113 3.60 -6.86 -6.45
N LEU A 114 4.72 -6.54 -5.82
CA LEU A 114 5.91 -7.38 -5.80
C LEU A 114 6.05 -7.98 -4.40
N GLY A 115 6.41 -9.26 -4.31
CA GLY A 115 6.65 -9.87 -3.02
C GLY A 115 7.28 -11.25 -3.10
N VAL A 116 7.60 -11.79 -1.93
CA VAL A 116 8.13 -13.15 -1.79
C VAL A 116 7.11 -14.01 -1.08
N GLY A 117 6.85 -15.20 -1.64
CA GLY A 117 5.98 -16.20 -1.02
C GLY A 117 6.67 -16.93 0.12
N ILE A 118 5.89 -17.70 0.88
CA ILE A 118 6.44 -18.66 1.87
C ILE A 118 7.31 -19.75 1.21
N ASP A 119 7.17 -19.96 -0.09
CA ASP A 119 8.00 -20.80 -0.96
C ASP A 119 9.35 -20.17 -1.35
N ARG A 120 9.66 -18.98 -0.83
CA ARG A 120 10.89 -18.20 -1.08
C ARG A 120 11.09 -17.76 -2.53
N ARG A 121 10.01 -17.69 -3.32
CA ARG A 121 10.07 -17.16 -4.69
C ARG A 121 9.54 -15.72 -4.73
N ALA A 122 10.30 -14.84 -5.37
CA ALA A 122 9.83 -13.50 -5.72
C ALA A 122 8.90 -13.59 -6.93
N ARG A 123 7.83 -12.78 -6.93
CA ARG A 123 6.89 -12.71 -8.06
C ARG A 123 6.12 -11.40 -8.09
N LEU A 124 5.66 -11.04 -9.28
CA LEU A 124 4.60 -10.06 -9.49
C LEU A 124 3.24 -10.76 -9.39
N ASP A 125 2.27 -10.12 -8.77
CA ASP A 125 0.90 -10.62 -8.63
C ASP A 125 -0.05 -9.42 -8.40
N ARG A 126 -1.33 -9.69 -8.17
CA ARG A 126 -2.29 -8.72 -7.64
C ARG A 126 -2.82 -9.18 -6.29
N MET A 127 -3.04 -8.25 -5.39
CA MET A 127 -3.64 -8.52 -4.08
C MET A 127 -4.91 -7.71 -3.86
N ALA A 128 -6.04 -8.42 -3.92
CA ALA A 128 -7.34 -7.86 -3.63
C ALA A 128 -7.69 -8.02 -2.14
N LEU A 129 -8.45 -7.07 -1.59
CA LEU A 129 -9.05 -7.20 -0.27
C LEU A 129 -10.31 -8.07 -0.35
N ASP A 130 -10.30 -9.19 0.36
CA ASP A 130 -11.50 -9.94 0.71
C ASP A 130 -11.85 -9.65 2.17
N GLY A 131 -12.91 -8.87 2.39
CA GLY A 131 -13.29 -8.45 3.72
C GLY A 131 -14.80 -8.31 3.90
N THR A 132 -15.24 -8.52 5.14
CA THR A 132 -16.66 -8.46 5.52
C THR A 132 -16.80 -7.91 6.93
N ILE A 133 -17.82 -7.09 7.14
CA ILE A 133 -18.29 -6.65 8.45
C ILE A 133 -19.61 -7.35 8.69
N ARG A 134 -19.73 -8.07 9.81
CA ARG A 134 -21.00 -8.66 10.25
C ARG A 134 -21.55 -7.83 11.41
N THR A 135 -22.81 -7.45 11.30
CA THR A 135 -23.55 -6.63 12.25
C THR A 135 -24.87 -7.33 12.59
N PRO A 136 -25.66 -6.83 13.57
CA PRO A 136 -27.01 -7.32 13.81
C PRO A 136 -27.95 -7.14 12.61
N SER A 137 -27.74 -6.08 11.83
CA SER A 137 -28.54 -5.74 10.64
C SER A 137 -28.17 -6.54 9.39
N GLY A 138 -27.03 -7.25 9.39
CA GLY A 138 -26.63 -8.09 8.26
C GLY A 138 -25.13 -8.12 8.01
N ARG A 139 -24.77 -8.24 6.73
CA ARG A 139 -23.36 -8.24 6.29
C ARG A 139 -23.10 -7.08 5.36
N LEU A 140 -22.00 -6.38 5.60
CA LEU A 140 -21.50 -5.32 4.75
C LEU A 140 -20.15 -5.75 4.14
N PRO A 141 -19.87 -5.41 2.88
CA PRO A 141 -18.55 -5.58 2.32
C PRO A 141 -17.56 -4.63 3.02
N LEU A 142 -16.39 -5.14 3.41
CA LEU A 142 -15.29 -4.29 3.82
C LEU A 142 -14.46 -3.97 2.58
N ARG A 143 -14.36 -2.68 2.24
CA ARG A 143 -13.74 -2.22 0.98
C ARG A 143 -12.44 -1.45 1.20
N GLY A 144 -11.97 -1.35 2.44
CA GLY A 144 -10.65 -0.82 2.73
C GLY A 144 -10.03 -1.35 4.01
N LEU A 145 -8.70 -1.34 4.05
CA LEU A 145 -7.91 -1.72 5.22
C LEU A 145 -6.71 -0.76 5.34
N ASN A 146 -6.67 0.05 6.40
CA ASN A 146 -5.58 0.99 6.72
C ASN A 146 -5.11 1.81 5.51
N GLN A 147 -6.02 2.38 4.74
CA GLN A 147 -5.71 3.08 3.49
C GLN A 147 -6.17 4.54 3.54
N TYR A 148 -5.41 5.43 2.93
CA TYR A 148 -5.68 6.87 2.95
C TYR A 148 -6.81 7.31 2.02
N ALA A 149 -7.44 6.41 1.26
CA ALA A 149 -8.58 6.71 0.41
C ALA A 149 -9.51 5.50 0.30
N LEU A 150 -10.79 5.69 0.59
CA LEU A 150 -11.85 4.71 0.44
C LEU A 150 -12.64 4.98 -0.84
N ALA A 151 -13.09 3.88 -1.47
CA ALA A 151 -14.03 3.99 -2.58
C ALA A 151 -15.32 4.70 -2.11
N GLU A 152 -15.97 5.43 -3.00
CA GLU A 152 -17.23 6.12 -2.71
C GLU A 152 -18.31 5.15 -2.19
N GLY A 153 -19.07 5.57 -1.18
CA GLY A 153 -20.14 4.76 -0.60
C GLY A 153 -19.68 3.54 0.21
N SER A 154 -18.39 3.45 0.56
CA SER A 154 -17.82 2.24 1.14
C SER A 154 -17.46 2.37 2.63
N VAL A 155 -17.12 1.23 3.25
CA VAL A 155 -16.60 1.15 4.62
C VAL A 155 -15.19 0.55 4.61
N GLY A 156 -14.27 1.22 5.29
CA GLY A 156 -12.90 0.76 5.55
C GLY A 156 -12.63 0.48 7.02
N ALA A 157 -11.65 -0.38 7.29
CA ALA A 157 -11.19 -0.72 8.63
C ALA A 157 -9.81 -0.12 8.90
N PHE A 158 -9.69 0.58 10.02
CA PHE A 158 -8.44 1.06 10.57
C PHE A 158 -8.12 0.29 11.84
N THR A 159 -6.91 -0.24 11.91
CA THR A 159 -6.43 -1.12 12.99
C THR A 159 -5.29 -0.45 13.75
N SER A 160 -4.74 -1.13 14.77
CA SER A 160 -3.53 -0.69 15.46
C SER A 160 -2.33 -0.41 14.55
N ALA A 161 -2.28 -1.05 13.37
CA ALA A 161 -1.25 -0.79 12.37
C ALA A 161 -1.34 0.58 11.69
N TRP A 162 -2.43 1.36 11.84
CA TRP A 162 -2.60 2.64 11.15
C TRP A 162 -1.58 3.70 11.59
N GLY A 163 -1.42 3.89 12.90
CA GLY A 163 -0.58 4.95 13.47
C GLY A 163 -1.36 6.18 13.92
N GLN A 164 -0.66 7.32 14.00
CA GLN A 164 -1.15 8.55 14.66
C GLN A 164 -2.00 9.45 13.75
N THR A 165 -1.85 9.33 12.44
CA THR A 165 -2.36 10.29 11.48
C THR A 165 -3.88 10.26 11.39
N SER A 166 -4.48 11.39 11.03
CA SER A 166 -5.91 11.51 10.79
C SER A 166 -6.40 10.54 9.73
N ARG A 167 -7.59 9.98 9.95
CA ARG A 167 -8.29 9.12 8.98
C ARG A 167 -9.14 9.94 8.01
N VAL A 168 -9.22 11.26 8.15
CA VAL A 168 -10.09 12.11 7.32
C VAL A 168 -9.71 12.05 5.83
N ARG A 169 -8.43 11.88 5.51
CA ARG A 169 -8.00 11.75 4.11
C ARG A 169 -8.70 10.58 3.39
N ALA A 170 -9.08 9.54 4.14
CA ALA A 170 -9.77 8.36 3.64
C ALA A 170 -11.14 8.66 3.02
N THR A 171 -11.73 9.79 3.35
CA THR A 171 -13.04 10.21 2.86
C THR A 171 -12.95 11.36 1.85
N CYS A 172 -11.76 11.61 1.29
CA CYS A 172 -11.50 12.70 0.35
C CYS A 172 -11.36 12.25 -1.11
N GLY A 173 -11.91 13.07 -2.00
CA GLY A 173 -12.01 12.84 -3.44
C GLY A 173 -13.02 11.77 -3.86
N THR A 174 -13.07 11.49 -5.15
CA THR A 174 -13.95 10.48 -5.77
C THR A 174 -13.16 9.30 -6.31
N ASP A 175 -13.83 8.28 -6.84
CA ASP A 175 -13.15 7.12 -7.44
C ASP A 175 -12.34 7.48 -8.70
N THR A 176 -12.59 8.67 -9.27
CA THR A 176 -11.99 9.15 -10.51
C THR A 176 -11.22 10.47 -10.39
N ASP A 177 -11.43 11.25 -9.32
CA ASP A 177 -10.77 12.52 -9.08
C ASP A 177 -10.24 12.60 -7.63
N ARG A 178 -8.91 12.49 -7.51
CA ARG A 178 -8.19 12.61 -6.24
C ARG A 178 -8.36 13.97 -5.56
N GLY A 179 -8.56 15.04 -6.32
CA GLY A 179 -8.62 16.42 -5.81
C GLY A 179 -10.03 16.91 -5.49
N ALA A 180 -11.05 16.10 -5.74
CA ALA A 180 -12.43 16.45 -5.39
C ALA A 180 -12.60 16.57 -3.86
N PRO A 181 -13.60 17.32 -3.37
CA PRO A 181 -13.77 17.58 -1.94
C PRO A 181 -13.90 16.31 -1.08
N CYS A 182 -13.67 16.48 0.21
CA CYS A 182 -14.00 15.44 1.17
C CYS A 182 -15.51 15.26 1.32
N SER A 183 -15.93 14.02 1.50
CA SER A 183 -17.31 13.67 1.81
C SER A 183 -17.74 14.40 3.07
N THR A 184 -18.92 15.01 3.02
CA THR A 184 -19.61 15.58 4.18
C THR A 184 -20.46 14.54 4.90
N ASP A 185 -20.64 13.35 4.31
CA ASP A 185 -21.40 12.25 4.88
C ASP A 185 -20.44 11.16 5.33
N THR A 186 -19.98 11.25 6.57
CA THR A 186 -19.05 10.29 7.19
C THR A 186 -19.61 9.72 8.48
N HIS A 187 -19.11 8.55 8.89
CA HIS A 187 -19.37 8.01 10.23
C HIS A 187 -18.24 7.09 10.66
N GLU A 188 -17.81 7.20 11.91
CA GLU A 188 -16.88 6.28 12.57
C GLU A 188 -17.59 5.41 13.60
N VAL A 189 -17.18 4.14 13.64
CA VAL A 189 -17.58 3.18 14.67
C VAL A 189 -16.33 2.51 15.22
N THR A 190 -16.06 2.73 16.50
CA THR A 190 -14.95 2.07 17.21
C THR A 190 -15.45 0.74 17.75
N VAL A 191 -14.86 -0.35 17.28
CA VAL A 191 -15.16 -1.73 17.70
C VAL A 191 -13.98 -2.26 18.49
N ARG A 192 -14.21 -2.65 19.74
CA ARG A 192 -13.18 -3.25 20.60
C ARG A 192 -13.63 -4.63 21.04
N HIS A 193 -12.76 -5.63 20.82
CA HIS A 193 -13.05 -7.04 21.11
C HIS A 193 -14.41 -7.52 20.59
N GLY A 194 -14.79 -7.06 19.38
CA GLY A 194 -16.02 -7.47 18.70
C GLY A 194 -17.30 -6.74 19.13
N ARG A 195 -17.19 -5.65 19.90
CA ARG A 195 -18.34 -4.82 20.29
C ARG A 195 -18.12 -3.35 19.99
N VAL A 196 -19.18 -2.65 19.60
CA VAL A 196 -19.13 -1.19 19.44
C VAL A 196 -18.93 -0.54 20.80
N VAL A 197 -17.93 0.34 20.90
CA VAL A 197 -17.61 1.10 22.13
C VAL A 197 -17.65 2.61 21.91
N GLY A 198 -17.69 3.07 20.66
CA GLY A 198 -17.72 4.49 20.34
C GLY A 198 -18.24 4.74 18.94
N ARG A 199 -18.76 5.95 18.72
CA ARG A 199 -19.29 6.45 17.45
C ARG A 199 -18.91 7.92 17.32
N ALA A 200 -18.67 8.36 16.08
CA ALA A 200 -18.44 9.77 15.79
C ALA A 200 -18.92 10.08 14.36
N ASP A 201 -19.42 11.29 14.13
CA ASP A 201 -19.90 11.69 12.80
C ASP A 201 -18.74 12.03 11.83
N THR A 202 -17.53 12.26 12.35
CA THR A 202 -16.36 12.63 11.56
C THR A 202 -15.19 11.69 11.81
N PRO A 203 -14.33 11.42 10.80
CA PRO A 203 -13.13 10.64 10.98
C PRO A 203 -12.17 11.27 11.97
N GLY A 204 -11.74 10.48 12.96
CA GLY A 204 -10.83 10.91 13.99
C GLY A 204 -9.35 10.78 13.61
N ARG A 205 -8.51 11.07 14.60
CA ARG A 205 -7.05 10.93 14.54
C ARG A 205 -6.52 10.10 15.70
N GLY A 206 -5.21 9.86 15.71
CA GLY A 206 -4.52 9.20 16.81
C GLY A 206 -4.47 7.68 16.69
N PRO A 207 -3.74 7.05 17.63
CA PRO A 207 -3.40 5.65 17.55
C PRO A 207 -4.60 4.79 17.92
N ILE A 208 -4.66 3.58 17.36
CA ILE A 208 -5.70 2.60 17.64
C ILE A 208 -5.10 1.50 18.52
N ALA A 209 -5.71 1.23 19.66
CA ALA A 209 -5.23 0.19 20.56
C ALA A 209 -5.36 -1.21 19.95
N GLU A 210 -4.48 -2.13 20.35
CA GLU A 210 -4.59 -3.54 19.98
C GLU A 210 -5.97 -4.12 20.34
N GLY A 211 -6.47 -5.02 19.48
CA GLY A 211 -7.83 -5.58 19.61
C GLY A 211 -8.96 -4.57 19.34
N THR A 212 -8.63 -3.38 18.83
CA THR A 212 -9.58 -2.34 18.42
C THR A 212 -9.51 -2.12 16.91
N THR A 213 -10.66 -1.87 16.30
CA THR A 213 -10.79 -1.49 14.90
C THR A 213 -11.73 -0.29 14.81
N VAL A 214 -11.31 0.75 14.13
CA VAL A 214 -12.17 1.89 13.77
C VAL A 214 -12.69 1.65 12.37
N LEU A 215 -13.99 1.46 12.23
CA LEU A 215 -14.66 1.42 10.94
C LEU A 215 -14.95 2.86 10.52
N VAL A 216 -14.49 3.25 9.34
CA VAL A 216 -14.77 4.55 8.72
C VAL A 216 -15.66 4.31 7.51
N GLY A 217 -16.84 4.91 7.51
CA GLY A 217 -17.76 4.90 6.37
C GLY A 217 -17.86 6.28 5.74
N ARG A 218 -18.08 6.30 4.42
CA ARG A 218 -18.45 7.49 3.65
C ARG A 218 -19.70 7.23 2.81
N GLU A 219 -20.53 8.26 2.65
CA GLU A 219 -21.83 8.20 1.96
C GLU A 219 -22.69 7.00 2.41
N ALA A 220 -23.08 6.10 1.50
CA ALA A 220 -23.85 4.90 1.82
C ALA A 220 -23.19 4.06 2.94
N GLY A 221 -21.86 3.97 2.98
CA GLY A 221 -21.13 3.29 4.04
C GLY A 221 -21.30 3.97 5.40
N ALA A 222 -21.34 5.30 5.45
CA ALA A 222 -21.63 6.05 6.67
C ALA A 222 -23.06 5.78 7.17
N GLN A 223 -24.03 5.73 6.25
CA GLN A 223 -25.43 5.43 6.59
C GLN A 223 -25.60 4.03 7.20
N GLU A 224 -24.87 3.02 6.69
CA GLU A 224 -24.88 1.69 7.28
C GLU A 224 -24.26 1.67 8.68
N LEU A 225 -23.15 2.39 8.89
CA LEU A 225 -22.51 2.47 10.20
C LEU A 225 -23.32 3.23 11.25
N ARG A 226 -24.13 4.22 10.86
CA ARG A 226 -25.02 4.96 11.78
C ARG A 226 -26.05 4.08 12.47
N LYS A 227 -26.44 2.96 11.85
CA LYS A 227 -27.39 1.99 12.40
C LYS A 227 -26.85 1.24 13.62
N LEU A 228 -25.53 1.25 13.83
CA LEU A 228 -24.89 0.55 14.94
C LEU A 228 -24.94 1.39 16.22
N SER A 229 -25.24 0.74 17.34
CA SER A 229 -25.29 1.31 18.68
C SER A 229 -24.16 0.77 19.56
N PRO A 230 -23.71 1.52 20.58
CA PRO A 230 -22.79 0.98 21.59
C PRO A 230 -23.30 -0.35 22.16
N GLY A 231 -22.41 -1.35 22.27
CA GLY A 231 -22.73 -2.70 22.70
C GLY A 231 -23.01 -3.71 21.58
N ASP A 232 -23.37 -3.24 20.38
CA ASP A 232 -23.69 -4.11 19.25
C ASP A 232 -22.53 -5.05 18.89
N PRO A 233 -22.80 -6.33 18.62
CA PRO A 233 -21.78 -7.26 18.16
C PRO A 233 -21.38 -6.92 16.71
N VAL A 234 -20.09 -6.62 16.52
CA VAL A 234 -19.53 -6.36 15.19
C VAL A 234 -18.32 -7.26 14.97
N ARG A 235 -18.35 -8.04 13.89
CA ARG A 235 -17.23 -8.89 13.51
C ARG A 235 -16.65 -8.44 12.18
N VAL A 236 -15.42 -7.94 12.24
CA VAL A 236 -14.62 -7.59 11.05
C VAL A 236 -13.75 -8.78 10.67
N ARG A 237 -13.77 -9.14 9.39
CA ARG A 237 -12.83 -10.10 8.80
C ARG A 237 -12.20 -9.46 7.58
N HIS A 238 -10.90 -9.65 7.40
CA HIS A 238 -10.18 -9.20 6.22
C HIS A 238 -9.01 -10.12 5.90
N ARG A 239 -8.76 -10.32 4.60
CA ARG A 239 -7.53 -10.92 4.08
C ARG A 239 -7.16 -10.28 2.76
N LEU A 240 -5.86 -10.22 2.47
CA LEU A 240 -5.36 -9.95 1.13
C LEU A 240 -5.25 -11.28 0.40
N VAL A 241 -5.79 -11.35 -0.80
CA VAL A 241 -5.85 -12.58 -1.62
C VAL A 241 -5.04 -12.36 -2.88
N ALA A 242 -4.03 -13.22 -3.08
CA ALA A 242 -3.23 -13.26 -4.29
C ALA A 242 -4.08 -13.76 -5.47
N ALA A 243 -4.11 -13.02 -6.57
CA ALA A 243 -4.94 -13.34 -7.73
C ALA A 243 -4.42 -14.55 -8.51
N THR A 244 -3.10 -14.64 -8.71
CA THR A 244 -2.49 -15.63 -9.59
C THR A 244 -1.81 -16.75 -8.82
N SER A 245 -0.89 -16.43 -7.92
CA SER A 245 -0.04 -17.46 -7.29
C SER A 245 -0.80 -18.37 -6.33
N ARG A 246 -1.84 -17.85 -5.66
CA ARG A 246 -2.55 -18.50 -4.53
C ARG A 246 -1.64 -18.94 -3.38
N VAL A 247 -0.37 -18.51 -3.38
CA VAL A 247 0.62 -18.80 -2.34
C VAL A 247 0.60 -17.66 -1.32
N PRO A 248 0.54 -17.95 -0.01
CA PRO A 248 0.69 -16.92 1.02
C PRO A 248 2.04 -16.19 0.91
N TYR A 249 2.02 -14.88 1.12
CA TYR A 249 3.22 -14.05 1.06
C TYR A 249 3.87 -13.88 2.43
N SER A 250 5.20 -14.02 2.47
CA SER A 250 5.98 -13.63 3.65
C SER A 250 6.09 -12.10 3.74
N PHE A 251 6.24 -11.43 2.59
CA PHE A 251 6.02 -10.00 2.46
C PHE A 251 5.55 -9.66 1.04
N ALA A 252 4.83 -8.56 0.91
CA ALA A 252 4.45 -7.96 -0.36
C ALA A 252 4.34 -6.45 -0.19
N LEU A 253 4.64 -5.71 -1.25
CA LEU A 253 4.43 -4.27 -1.33
C LEU A 253 3.77 -3.91 -2.65
N GLY A 254 2.99 -2.83 -2.64
CA GLY A 254 2.48 -2.19 -3.85
C GLY A 254 3.61 -1.88 -4.81
N GLY A 255 3.37 -2.10 -6.10
CA GLY A 255 4.37 -1.93 -7.13
C GLY A 255 3.83 -1.18 -8.34
N TYR A 256 4.75 -0.55 -9.06
CA TYR A 256 4.52 -0.04 -10.41
C TYR A 256 5.36 -0.89 -11.36
N PRO A 257 4.82 -2.01 -11.88
CA PRO A 257 5.61 -2.93 -12.68
C PRO A 257 6.04 -2.27 -14.00
N LEU A 258 7.32 -2.35 -14.34
CA LEU A 258 7.84 -1.91 -15.65
C LEU A 258 7.94 -3.07 -16.64
N LEU A 259 8.14 -4.26 -16.11
CA LEU A 259 8.34 -5.51 -16.84
C LEU A 259 7.39 -6.57 -16.28
N ARG A 260 6.89 -7.44 -17.15
CA ARG A 260 6.15 -8.65 -16.79
C ARG A 260 6.65 -9.77 -17.70
N ASP A 261 7.02 -10.90 -17.10
CA ASP A 261 7.55 -12.06 -17.83
C ASP A 261 8.74 -11.75 -18.76
N GLY A 262 9.60 -10.82 -18.32
CA GLY A 262 10.79 -10.38 -19.06
C GLY A 262 10.53 -9.38 -20.18
N ALA A 263 9.27 -9.03 -20.45
CA ALA A 263 8.88 -8.07 -21.48
C ALA A 263 8.43 -6.73 -20.88
N PRO A 264 8.74 -5.58 -21.52
CA PRO A 264 8.13 -4.29 -21.17
C PRO A 264 6.62 -4.35 -21.28
N LEU A 265 5.92 -3.61 -20.41
CA LEU A 265 4.48 -3.44 -20.56
C LEU A 265 4.16 -2.66 -21.86
N PRO A 266 2.98 -2.88 -22.48
CA PRO A 266 2.53 -2.12 -23.65
C PRO A 266 2.63 -0.60 -23.42
N ASP A 267 2.94 0.16 -24.49
CA ASP A 267 3.05 1.64 -24.50
C ASP A 267 4.13 2.26 -23.60
N TRP A 268 5.15 1.49 -23.21
CA TRP A 268 6.35 2.04 -22.57
C TRP A 268 7.21 2.91 -23.49
N THR A 269 7.03 2.79 -24.81
CA THR A 269 7.86 3.42 -25.84
C THR A 269 7.28 4.71 -26.43
N THR A 270 6.07 5.15 -26.04
CA THR A 270 5.28 6.15 -26.78
C THR A 270 4.93 7.44 -26.04
N GLY A 271 5.69 7.87 -25.03
CA GLY A 271 5.39 9.13 -24.33
C GLY A 271 6.59 9.92 -23.81
N SER A 272 6.64 11.21 -24.15
CA SER A 272 7.48 12.25 -23.55
C SER A 272 7.12 12.43 -22.06
N ARG A 273 7.62 11.53 -21.21
CA ARG A 273 7.45 11.62 -19.76
C ARG A 273 8.64 12.35 -19.12
N PRO A 274 8.43 13.20 -18.09
CA PRO A 274 9.53 13.78 -17.34
C PRO A 274 10.42 12.68 -16.72
N CYS A 275 11.74 12.87 -16.79
CA CYS A 275 12.70 12.01 -16.10
C CYS A 275 12.50 12.23 -14.61
N ALA A 276 12.22 11.15 -13.88
CA ALA A 276 12.20 11.13 -12.43
C ALA A 276 12.98 9.87 -11.98
N PRO A 277 13.65 9.88 -10.83
CA PRO A 277 14.25 8.69 -10.25
C PRO A 277 13.23 7.56 -10.11
N ARG A 278 13.61 6.32 -10.44
CA ARG A 278 12.70 5.15 -10.36
C ARG A 278 13.42 3.92 -9.79
N PRO A 279 12.93 3.32 -8.70
CA PRO A 279 13.26 1.93 -8.37
C PRO A 279 12.49 0.98 -9.32
N ALA A 280 13.11 -0.14 -9.69
CA ALA A 280 12.56 -1.17 -10.59
C ALA A 280 13.06 -2.57 -10.22
N SER A 281 12.27 -3.61 -10.51
CA SER A 281 12.65 -5.01 -10.26
C SER A 281 12.42 -5.88 -11.53
N PRO A 282 13.38 -5.93 -12.47
CA PRO A 282 13.32 -6.78 -13.65
C PRO A 282 13.40 -8.30 -13.34
N PRO A 283 12.56 -9.17 -13.93
CA PRO A 283 12.83 -10.62 -13.99
C PRO A 283 13.85 -10.96 -15.10
N THR A 284 14.65 -12.02 -14.93
CA THR A 284 15.59 -12.53 -15.95
C THR A 284 14.95 -13.59 -16.86
N ALA A 285 15.41 -13.65 -18.12
CA ALA A 285 14.88 -14.53 -19.19
C ALA A 285 15.55 -15.92 -19.29
N SER A 286 16.40 -16.30 -18.34
CA SER A 286 17.00 -17.64 -18.29
C SER A 286 16.46 -18.38 -17.07
N GLY A 287 16.15 -19.68 -17.20
CA GLY A 287 15.59 -20.53 -16.13
C GLY A 287 16.44 -20.67 -14.84
N SER A 288 17.43 -19.82 -14.64
CA SER A 288 18.07 -19.51 -13.36
C SER A 288 17.28 -18.41 -12.65
N THR A 289 16.67 -18.68 -11.51
CA THR A 289 15.97 -17.64 -10.71
C THR A 289 16.98 -16.70 -10.04
N SER A 290 17.59 -15.81 -10.82
CA SER A 290 18.27 -14.59 -10.37
C SER A 290 17.34 -13.41 -10.63
N SER A 291 16.95 -12.66 -9.60
CA SER A 291 16.15 -11.45 -9.77
C SER A 291 17.05 -10.23 -9.54
N PRO A 292 17.43 -9.47 -10.58
CA PRO A 292 18.11 -8.20 -10.43
C PRO A 292 17.15 -7.16 -9.84
N TRP A 293 17.57 -6.50 -8.77
CA TRP A 293 16.91 -5.32 -8.21
C TRP A 293 17.63 -4.09 -8.73
N THR A 294 16.93 -3.19 -9.42
CA THR A 294 17.49 -1.91 -9.88
C THR A 294 16.96 -0.80 -8.98
N ALA A 295 17.85 -0.11 -8.26
CA ALA A 295 17.53 1.13 -7.57
C ALA A 295 18.27 2.28 -8.27
N ALA A 296 17.55 3.23 -8.87
CA ALA A 296 18.12 4.52 -9.20
C ALA A 296 18.08 5.42 -7.94
N PRO A 297 19.11 6.25 -7.67
CA PRO A 297 19.19 7.03 -6.44
C PRO A 297 18.09 8.11 -6.40
N SER A 298 17.47 8.28 -5.23
CA SER A 298 16.58 9.40 -4.92
C SER A 298 17.26 10.27 -3.86
N SER A 299 17.79 11.40 -4.29
CA SER A 299 18.02 12.56 -3.42
C SER A 299 16.80 13.47 -3.54
N ALA A 300 15.91 13.41 -2.56
CA ALA A 300 14.99 14.50 -2.24
C ALA A 300 15.16 14.79 -0.74
N PRO A 301 15.30 16.06 -0.33
CA PRO A 301 15.56 16.42 1.06
C PRO A 301 14.35 16.06 1.93
N VAL A 302 14.68 15.83 3.20
CA VAL A 302 13.83 15.45 4.35
C VAL A 302 12.43 16.04 4.32
#